data_AF-A0A2V9ZFM2-F1
#
_entry.id   AF-A0A2V9ZFM2-F1
#
_cell.length_a   1.000
_cell.length_b   1.000
_cell.length_c   1.000
_cell.angle_alpha   90.00
_cell.angle_beta   90.00
_cell.angle_gamma   90.00
#
_symmetry.space_group_name_H-M   'P 1'
#
loop_
_entity.id
_entity.type
_entity.pdbx_description
1 polymer ?
#
loop_
_entity_poly.entity_id
_entity_poly.type
_entity_poly.pdbx_seq_one_letter_code
_entity_poly.pdbx_strand_id
1 'polypeptide(L)'
;FEECKTKGRDAIAGASDAEFGKTWTLLKNGQKLMAMPKAAVLRMMVMNHLIHHRAQLGVYLRLNNIAVPALYGPSADEGSF
;
A
#
# COMPACT_ATOMS: atom_id res chain seq x y z
N PHE A 1 7.14 10.82 -6.08
CA PHE A 1 6.43 10.28 -4.89
C PHE A 1 5.31 11.22 -4.45
N GLU A 2 5.61 12.47 -4.11
CA GLU A 2 4.64 13.45 -3.61
C GLU A 2 3.39 13.61 -4.49
N GLU A 3 3.57 13.81 -5.80
CA GLU A 3 2.45 13.93 -6.74
C GLU A 3 1.50 12.71 -6.72
N CYS A 4 2.06 11.50 -6.83
CA CYS A 4 1.28 10.26 -6.81
C CYS A 4 0.57 10.05 -5.47
N LYS A 5 1.21 10.41 -4.36
CA LYS A 5 0.63 10.34 -3.01
C LYS A 5 -0.59 11.25 -2.91
N THR A 6 -0.46 12.51 -3.33
CA THR A 6 -1.57 13.48 -3.29
C THR A 6 -2.72 13.02 -4.16
N LYS A 7 -2.47 12.73 -5.45
CA LYS A 7 -3.50 12.24 -6.38
C LYS A 7 -4.23 10.99 -5.87
N GLY A 8 -3.48 10.03 -5.31
CA GLY A 8 -4.05 8.80 -4.76
C GLY A 8 -4.95 9.06 -3.55
N ARG A 9 -4.51 9.92 -2.62
CA ARG A 9 -5.30 10.30 -1.44
C ARG A 9 -6.57 11.05 -1.83
N ASP A 10 -6.47 12.01 -2.74
CA ASP A 10 -7.62 12.80 -3.18
C ASP A 10 -8.64 11.93 -3.91
N ALA A 11 -8.18 11.01 -4.77
CA ALA A 11 -9.07 10.08 -5.47
C ALA A 11 -9.80 9.11 -4.52
N ILE A 12 -9.12 8.64 -3.47
CA ILE A 12 -9.75 7.79 -2.45
C ILE A 12 -10.76 8.59 -1.62
N ALA A 13 -10.40 9.79 -1.19
CA ALA A 13 -11.24 10.64 -0.35
C ALA A 13 -12.48 11.18 -1.10
N GLY A 14 -12.36 11.41 -2.41
CA GLY A 14 -13.47 11.89 -3.25
C GLY A 14 -14.40 10.79 -3.78
N ALA A 15 -14.06 9.51 -3.58
CA ALA A 15 -14.90 8.40 -4.05
C ALA A 15 -16.06 8.10 -3.07
N SER A 16 -17.24 7.83 -3.61
CA SER A 16 -18.41 7.45 -2.81
C SER A 16 -18.39 5.96 -2.45
N ASP A 17 -19.16 5.58 -1.42
CA ASP A 17 -19.35 4.18 -1.05
C ASP A 17 -19.89 3.33 -2.20
N ALA A 18 -20.80 3.89 -3.00
CA ALA A 18 -21.33 3.24 -4.20
C ALA A 18 -20.23 2.98 -5.24
N GLU A 19 -19.27 3.92 -5.40
CA GLU A 19 -18.10 3.71 -6.26
C GLU A 19 -17.22 2.58 -5.73
N PHE A 20 -16.98 2.55 -4.41
CA PHE A 20 -16.20 1.50 -3.77
C PHE A 20 -16.85 0.12 -3.81
N GLY A 21 -18.19 0.06 -3.89
CA GLY A 21 -18.96 -1.16 -4.07
C GLY A 21 -18.88 -1.76 -5.48
N LYS A 22 -18.44 -0.99 -6.49
CA LYS A 22 -18.31 -1.51 -7.86
C LYS A 22 -17.24 -2.58 -7.95
N THR A 23 -17.49 -3.58 -8.80
CA THR A 23 -16.51 -4.63 -9.08
C THR A 23 -15.38 -4.10 -9.95
N TRP A 24 -14.14 -4.33 -9.52
CA TRP A 24 -12.94 -4.15 -10.32
C TRP A 24 -12.39 -5.51 -10.74
N THR A 25 -11.89 -5.61 -11.97
CA THR A 25 -11.41 -6.87 -12.55
C THR A 25 -9.95 -6.75 -12.99
N LEU A 26 -9.10 -7.65 -12.50
CA LEU A 26 -7.74 -7.83 -13.01
C LEU A 26 -7.76 -8.77 -14.20
N LEU A 27 -7.19 -8.30 -15.32
CA LEU A 27 -7.02 -9.09 -16.53
C LEU A 27 -5.54 -9.38 -16.78
N LYS A 28 -5.23 -10.57 -17.28
CA LYS A 28 -3.94 -10.91 -17.87
C LYS A 28 -4.20 -11.37 -19.30
N ASN A 29 -3.71 -10.61 -20.27
CA ASN A 29 -3.94 -10.86 -21.70
C ASN A 29 -5.44 -11.07 -22.04
N GLY A 30 -6.29 -10.22 -21.46
CA GLY A 30 -7.76 -10.31 -21.64
C GLY A 30 -8.45 -11.39 -20.81
N GLN A 31 -7.71 -12.31 -20.18
CA GLN A 31 -8.29 -13.33 -19.30
C GLN A 31 -8.49 -12.79 -17.88
N LYS A 32 -9.69 -13.01 -17.33
CA LYS A 32 -10.03 -12.63 -15.96
C LYS A 32 -9.24 -13.47 -14.96
N LEU A 33 -8.37 -12.82 -14.19
CA LEU A 33 -7.66 -13.45 -13.08
C LEU A 33 -8.41 -13.28 -11.76
N MET A 34 -9.00 -12.11 -11.54
CA MET A 34 -9.65 -11.77 -10.28
C MET A 34 -10.72 -10.70 -10.53
N ALA A 35 -11.85 -10.80 -9.82
CA ALA A 35 -12.86 -9.76 -9.78
C ALA A 35 -13.39 -9.62 -8.36
N MET A 36 -13.36 -8.40 -7.80
CA MET A 36 -13.81 -8.12 -6.44
C MET A 36 -14.20 -6.63 -6.30
N PRO A 37 -14.96 -6.24 -5.26
CA PRO A 37 -15.27 -4.83 -5.01
C PRO A 37 -14.02 -3.97 -4.89
N LYS A 38 -14.06 -2.73 -5.39
CA LYS A 38 -12.92 -1.78 -5.35
C LYS A 38 -12.37 -1.59 -3.93
N ALA A 39 -13.24 -1.48 -2.92
CA ALA A 39 -12.82 -1.38 -1.53
C ALA A 39 -11.94 -2.58 -1.09
N ALA A 40 -12.33 -3.79 -1.49
CA ALA A 40 -11.60 -5.00 -1.16
C ALA A 40 -10.23 -5.03 -1.85
N VAL A 41 -10.15 -4.63 -3.12
CA VAL A 41 -8.86 -4.48 -3.84
C VAL A 41 -7.95 -3.49 -3.11
N LEU A 42 -8.47 -2.31 -2.77
CA LEU A 42 -7.69 -1.27 -2.11
C LEU A 42 -7.12 -1.78 -0.77
N ARG A 43 -7.98 -2.37 0.07
CA ARG A 43 -7.59 -2.85 1.40
C ARG A 43 -6.65 -4.04 1.38
N MET A 44 -6.94 -5.05 0.55
CA MET A 44 -6.25 -6.34 0.59
C MET A 44 -5.04 -6.41 -0.33
N MET A 45 -5.09 -5.72 -1.47
CA MET A 45 -4.01 -5.77 -2.45
C MET A 45 -3.14 -4.53 -2.31
N VAL A 46 -3.68 -3.35 -2.55
CA VAL A 46 -2.88 -2.12 -2.65
C VAL A 46 -2.19 -1.79 -1.32
N MET A 47 -2.94 -1.72 -0.21
CA MET A 47 -2.36 -1.35 1.09
C MET A 47 -1.37 -2.39 1.62
N ASN A 48 -1.70 -3.68 1.49
CA ASN A 48 -0.78 -4.75 1.90
C ASN A 48 0.50 -4.76 1.05
N HIS A 49 0.41 -4.43 -0.24
CA HIS A 49 1.58 -4.34 -1.11
C HIS A 49 2.47 -3.15 -0.77
N LEU A 50 1.88 -1.99 -0.43
CA LEU A 50 2.63 -0.84 0.08
C LEU A 50 3.36 -1.17 1.39
N ILE A 51 2.70 -1.85 2.32
CA ILE A 51 3.30 -2.33 3.57
C ILE A 51 4.47 -3.28 3.28
N HIS A 52 4.27 -4.25 2.40
CA HIS A 52 5.29 -5.21 1.98
C HIS A 52 6.54 -4.52 1.41
N HIS A 53 6.35 -3.59 0.47
CA HIS A 53 7.47 -2.86 -0.13
C HIS A 53 8.12 -1.85 0.83
N ARG A 54 7.36 -1.29 1.79
CA ARG A 54 7.95 -0.48 2.87
C ARG A 54 8.89 -1.32 3.74
N ALA A 55 8.55 -2.59 4.03
CA ALA A 55 9.45 -3.50 4.74
C ALA A 55 10.70 -3.83 3.92
N GLN A 56 10.56 -4.07 2.61
CA GLN A 56 11.72 -4.26 1.72
C GLN A 56 12.64 -3.04 1.68
N LEU A 57 12.09 -1.83 1.64
CA LEU A 57 12.87 -0.60 1.76
C LEU A 57 13.62 -0.54 3.10
N GLY A 58 12.99 -0.96 4.19
CA GLY A 58 13.63 -1.08 5.51
C GLY A 58 14.86 -2.00 5.50
N VAL A 59 14.80 -3.13 4.78
CA VAL A 59 15.96 -4.01 4.58
C VAL A 59 17.08 -3.27 3.85
N TYR A 60 16.77 -2.51 2.80
CA TYR A 60 17.77 -1.73 2.09
C TYR A 60 18.41 -0.64 2.95
N LEU A 61 17.64 0.06 3.79
CA LEU A 61 18.20 1.02 4.74
C LEU A 61 19.20 0.33 5.68
N ARG A 62 18.81 -0.82 6.26
CA ARG A 62 19.68 -1.59 7.16
C ARG A 62 20.96 -2.05 6.48
N LEU A 63 20.88 -2.58 5.27
CA LEU A 63 22.06 -3.03 4.50
C LEU A 63 23.02 -1.89 4.15
N ASN A 64 22.54 -0.65 4.09
CA ASN A 64 23.33 0.54 3.84
C ASN A 64 23.74 1.28 5.12
N ASN A 65 23.59 0.65 6.30
CA ASN A 65 23.87 1.26 7.60
C ASN A 65 23.10 2.57 7.87
N ILE A 66 21.89 2.70 7.30
CA ILE A 66 20.97 3.80 7.58
C ILE A 66 19.96 3.33 8.63
N ALA A 67 19.68 4.20 9.61
CA ALA A 67 18.69 3.91 10.64
C ALA A 67 17.33 3.59 10.02
N VAL A 68 16.73 2.48 10.46
CA VAL A 68 15.42 2.04 10.00
C VAL A 68 14.37 2.75 10.87
N PRO A 69 13.41 3.48 10.29
CA PRO A 69 12.38 4.14 11.07
C PRO A 69 11.41 3.14 11.70
N ALA A 70 10.77 3.53 12.80
CA ALA A 70 9.66 2.78 13.37
C ALA A 70 8.55 2.46 12.33
N LEU A 71 7.96 1.26 12.46
CA LEU A 71 6.92 0.76 11.56
C LEU A 71 5.59 0.56 12.28
N TYR A 72 5.50 -0.48 13.12
CA TYR A 72 4.36 -0.78 13.99
C TYR A 72 4.68 -0.60 15.48
N GLY A 73 5.93 -0.28 15.76
CA GLY A 73 6.55 -0.08 17.06
C GLY A 73 7.99 0.39 16.83
N PRO A 74 8.77 0.59 17.90
CA PRO A 74 10.16 1.02 17.80
C PRO A 74 10.96 0.08 16.88
N SER A 75 11.80 0.65 16.04
CA SER A 75 12.84 -0.14 15.38
C SER A 75 13.96 -0.45 16.37
N ALA A 76 14.91 -1.31 15.98
CA ALA A 76 16.12 -1.53 16.77
C ALA A 76 16.98 -0.26 16.92
N ASP A 77 16.73 0.77 16.10
CA ASP A 77 17.52 2.01 16.06
C ASP A 77 16.92 3.14 16.91
N GLU A 78 15.68 2.98 17.39
CA GLU A 78 14.96 4.01 18.17
C GLU A 78 14.88 3.71 19.69
N GLY A 79 15.50 2.61 20.16
CA GLY A 79 15.51 2.22 21.58
C GLY A 79 14.19 1.61 22.07
N SER A 80 14.23 0.79 23.13
CA SER A 80 13.02 0.29 23.81
C SER A 80 12.50 1.31 24.82
N PHE A 81 11.18 1.38 24.97
CA PHE A 81 10.48 2.11 26.03
C PHE A 81 10.97 1.73 27.43
#